data_AF-A0A1G1ZUM8-F1
#
_entry.id   AF-A0A1G1ZUM8-F1
#
_cell.length_a   1.000
_cell.length_b   1.000
_cell.length_c   1.000
_cell.angle_alpha   90.00
_cell.angle_beta   90.00
_cell.angle_gamma   90.00
#
_symmetry.space_group_name_H-M   'P 1'
#
loop_
_entity.id
_entity.type
_entity.pdbx_description
1 polymer ?
#
loop_
_entity_poly.entity_id
_entity_poly.type
_entity_poly.pdbx_seq_one_letter_code
_entity_poly.pdbx_strand_id
1 'polypeptide(L)'
;MTRHTTPDVLGMVLSPQAKTQVLQMLDFLWMSHLENVEALADSVRLRAYGQHDPLVEYRREGHLLYQQLLADFEKWVEENKSKLEQISNDKLLISNQTPSVNDKNIRNSTLGISNSSQKTGRNDPCPCGSGKKYKKCHGA
;
A
#
# COMPACT_ATOMS: atom_id res chain seq x y z
N MET A 1 -23.29 24.22 -19.84
CA MET A 1 -23.20 24.18 -18.36
C MET A 1 -23.27 22.72 -17.91
N THR A 2 -22.20 21.96 -18.12
CA THR A 2 -22.08 20.57 -17.67
C THR A 2 -21.46 20.59 -16.28
N ARG A 3 -22.25 20.21 -15.27
CA ARG A 3 -21.76 20.01 -13.91
C ARG A 3 -20.80 18.82 -13.95
N HIS A 4 -19.52 19.06 -13.68
CA HIS A 4 -18.62 17.98 -13.27
C HIS A 4 -19.14 17.46 -11.93
N THR A 5 -19.89 16.37 -11.97
CA THR A 5 -20.09 15.50 -10.82
C THR A 5 -18.70 14.97 -10.45
N THR A 6 -18.08 15.56 -9.43
CA THR A 6 -16.95 14.92 -8.75
C THR A 6 -17.46 13.55 -8.27
N PRO A 7 -16.92 12.43 -8.79
CA PRO A 7 -17.30 11.14 -8.27
C PRO A 7 -16.94 11.12 -6.78
N ASP A 8 -17.80 10.50 -5.99
CA ASP A 8 -17.71 10.35 -4.54
C ASP A 8 -16.49 9.48 -4.15
N VAL A 9 -15.28 9.99 -4.41
CA VAL A 9 -14.00 9.32 -4.14
C VAL A 9 -13.73 9.17 -2.65
N LEU A 10 -14.40 9.97 -1.82
CA LEU A 10 -14.26 9.95 -0.37
C LEU A 10 -15.02 8.80 0.30
N GLY A 11 -15.97 8.18 -0.40
CA GLY A 11 -16.78 7.06 0.08
C GLY A 11 -16.14 5.68 -0.05
N MET A 12 -14.94 5.58 -0.65
CA MET A 12 -14.26 4.29 -0.82
C MET A 12 -13.71 3.77 0.52
N VAL A 13 -14.16 2.59 0.94
CA VAL A 13 -13.51 1.81 2.01
C VAL A 13 -12.19 1.28 1.45
N LEU A 14 -11.15 2.11 1.53
CA LEU A 14 -9.81 1.77 1.04
C LEU A 14 -9.17 0.70 1.94
N SER A 15 -8.65 -0.37 1.33
CA SER A 15 -7.79 -1.33 2.03
C SER A 15 -6.54 -0.64 2.61
N PRO A 16 -5.89 -1.17 3.67
CA PRO A 16 -4.68 -0.56 4.21
C PRO A 16 -3.57 -0.36 3.17
N GLN A 17 -3.47 -1.26 2.20
CA GLN A 17 -2.52 -1.16 1.09
C GLN A 17 -2.92 -0.08 0.08
N ALA A 18 -4.21 0.02 -0.27
CA ALA A 18 -4.75 1.08 -1.11
C ALA A 18 -4.51 2.47 -0.50
N LYS A 19 -4.70 2.61 0.82
CA LYS A 19 -4.41 3.86 1.55
C LYS A 19 -2.95 4.28 1.39
N THR A 20 -2.01 3.35 1.58
CA THR A 20 -0.58 3.66 1.41
C THR A 20 -0.25 4.09 -0.02
N GLN A 21 -0.83 3.44 -1.03
CA GLN A 21 -0.61 3.81 -2.44
C GLN A 21 -1.16 5.20 -2.75
N VAL A 22 -2.36 5.54 -2.27
CA VAL A 22 -2.96 6.87 -2.43
C VAL A 22 -2.10 7.95 -1.78
N LEU A 23 -1.64 7.71 -0.54
CA LEU A 23 -0.77 8.67 0.17
C LEU A 23 0.55 8.88 -0.55
N GLN A 24 1.20 7.80 -1.00
CA GLN A 24 2.47 7.90 -1.76
C GLN A 24 2.31 8.69 -3.06
N MET A 25 1.20 8.50 -3.77
CA MET A 25 0.94 9.26 -4.99
C MET A 25 0.64 10.74 -4.69
N LEU A 26 -0.14 11.00 -3.62
CA LEU A 26 -0.42 12.36 -3.20
C LEU A 26 0.87 13.11 -2.83
N ASP A 27 1.77 12.46 -2.09
CA ASP A 27 3.08 13.01 -1.75
C ASP A 27 3.89 13.32 -3.00
N PHE A 28 3.90 12.42 -4.00
CA PHE A 28 4.59 12.65 -5.28
C PHE A 28 4.03 13.85 -6.05
N LEU A 29 2.70 13.93 -6.23
CA LEU A 29 2.05 15.05 -6.91
C LEU A 29 2.27 16.37 -6.16
N TRP A 30 2.24 16.32 -4.83
CA TRP A 30 2.48 17.49 -4.00
C TRP A 30 3.91 18.02 -4.16
N MET A 31 4.92 17.14 -4.16
CA MET A 31 6.30 17.55 -4.39
C MET A 31 6.48 18.20 -5.77
N SER A 32 5.88 17.61 -6.81
CA SER A 32 5.89 18.21 -8.15
C SER A 32 5.19 19.57 -8.18
N HIS A 33 4.07 19.72 -7.47
CA HIS A 33 3.39 21.01 -7.35
C HIS A 33 4.25 22.06 -6.64
N LEU A 34 4.94 21.71 -5.56
CA LEU A 34 5.85 22.63 -4.88
C LEU A 34 6.99 23.11 -5.80
N GLU A 35 7.58 22.21 -6.58
CA GLU A 35 8.60 22.56 -7.59
C GLU A 35 8.03 23.54 -8.64
N ASN A 36 6.83 23.25 -9.15
CA ASN A 36 6.16 24.15 -10.10
C ASN A 36 5.82 25.52 -9.49
N VAL A 37 5.44 25.56 -8.20
CA VAL A 37 5.14 26.81 -7.48
C VAL A 37 6.42 27.62 -7.21
N GLU A 38 7.55 26.95 -6.95
CA GLU A 38 8.86 27.61 -6.83
C GLU A 38 9.32 28.20 -8.16
N ALA A 39 9.25 27.42 -9.25
CA ALA A 39 9.54 27.92 -10.60
C ALA A 39 8.61 29.07 -11.01
N LEU A 40 7.33 29.00 -10.63
CA LEU A 40 6.36 30.08 -10.82
C LEU A 40 6.81 31.36 -10.08
N ALA A 41 7.18 31.25 -8.81
CA ALA A 41 7.64 32.39 -8.02
C ALA A 41 8.85 33.08 -8.67
N ASP A 42 9.82 32.29 -9.15
CA ASP A 42 10.98 32.82 -9.87
C ASP A 42 10.58 33.51 -11.18
N SER A 43 9.69 32.92 -11.97
CA SER A 43 9.22 33.51 -13.22
C SER A 43 8.44 34.82 -13.02
N VAL A 44 7.66 34.93 -11.94
CA VAL A 44 6.91 36.13 -11.58
C VAL A 44 7.86 37.23 -11.09
N ARG A 45 8.86 36.87 -10.29
CA ARG A 45 9.92 37.78 -9.85
C ARG A 45 10.68 38.40 -11.01
N LEU A 46 10.93 37.63 -12.07
CA LEU A 46 11.56 38.12 -13.30
C LEU A 46 10.62 38.96 -14.18
N ARG A 47 9.30 38.74 -14.12
CA ARG A 47 8.28 39.51 -14.86
C ARG A 47 7.83 40.80 -14.17
N ALA A 48 8.13 40.97 -12.88
CA ALA A 48 7.77 42.13 -12.08
C ALA A 48 8.30 43.48 -12.62
N TYR A 49 9.28 43.46 -13.53
CA TYR A 49 9.77 44.66 -14.21
C TYR A 49 8.81 45.21 -15.29
N GLY A 50 7.72 44.50 -15.61
CA GLY A 50 6.85 44.75 -16.78
C GLY A 50 5.49 45.42 -16.52
N GLN A 51 5.32 46.21 -15.45
CA GLN A 51 4.06 46.94 -15.12
C GLN A 51 2.83 46.05 -14.77
N HIS A 52 3.00 44.73 -14.68
CA HIS A 52 1.98 43.82 -14.14
C HIS A 52 2.20 43.58 -12.65
N ASP A 53 1.12 43.51 -11.87
CA ASP A 53 1.18 43.23 -10.43
C ASP A 53 1.64 41.77 -10.19
N PRO A 54 2.85 41.56 -9.62
CA PRO A 54 3.40 40.22 -9.42
C PRO A 54 2.53 39.35 -8.51
N LEU A 55 1.85 39.95 -7.53
CA LEU A 55 1.01 39.21 -6.58
C LEU A 55 -0.23 38.64 -7.25
N VAL A 56 -0.80 39.39 -8.21
CA VAL A 56 -1.99 38.96 -8.96
C VAL A 56 -1.64 37.79 -9.88
N GLU A 57 -0.53 37.88 -10.62
CA GLU A 57 -0.06 36.81 -11.51
C GLU A 57 0.28 35.53 -10.73
N TYR A 58 1.04 35.65 -9.63
CA TYR A 58 1.38 34.51 -8.78
C TYR A 58 0.13 33.79 -8.26
N ARG A 59 -0.85 34.54 -7.73
CA ARG A 59 -2.09 33.96 -7.22
C ARG A 59 -2.89 33.28 -8.33
N ARG A 60 -2.98 33.90 -9.51
CA ARG A 60 -3.73 33.36 -10.65
C ARG A 60 -3.07 32.08 -11.18
N GLU A 61 -1.79 32.13 -11.54
CA GLU A 61 -1.05 30.99 -12.07
C GLU A 61 -0.91 29.87 -11.02
N GLY A 62 -0.70 30.22 -9.74
CA GLY A 62 -0.64 29.25 -8.64
C GLY A 62 -1.95 28.50 -8.43
N HIS A 63 -3.10 29.17 -8.60
CA HIS A 63 -4.39 28.49 -8.56
C HIS A 63 -4.57 27.50 -9.72
N LEU A 64 -4.11 27.84 -10.92
CA LEU A 64 -4.15 26.93 -12.07
C LEU A 64 -3.28 25.69 -11.84
N LEU A 65 -2.08 25.85 -11.27
CA LEU A 65 -1.22 24.72 -10.89
C LEU A 65 -1.87 23.81 -9.84
N TYR A 66 -2.61 24.38 -8.89
CA TYR A 66 -3.35 23.59 -7.90
C TYR A 66 -4.53 22.83 -8.54
N GLN A 67 -5.28 23.46 -9.43
CA GLN A 67 -6.34 22.78 -10.19
C GLN A 67 -5.78 21.63 -11.03
N GLN A 68 -4.60 21.83 -11.63
CA GLN A 68 -3.90 20.78 -12.38
C GLN A 68 -3.51 19.60 -11.47
N LEU A 69 -2.94 19.85 -10.30
CA LEU A 69 -2.64 18.81 -9.31
C LEU A 69 -3.89 17.98 -8.95
N LEU A 70 -5.02 18.65 -8.71
CA LEU A 70 -6.28 17.96 -8.40
C LEU A 70 -6.75 17.09 -9.57
N ALA A 71 -6.70 17.62 -10.79
CA ALA A 71 -7.07 16.88 -11.99
C ALA A 71 -6.17 15.66 -12.23
N ASP A 72 -4.86 15.80 -12.00
CA ASP A 72 -3.91 14.70 -12.12
C ASP A 72 -4.15 13.63 -11.05
N PHE A 73 -4.48 14.04 -9.82
CA PHE A 73 -4.87 13.13 -8.75
C PHE A 73 -6.16 12.37 -9.08
N GLU A 74 -7.22 13.07 -9.51
CA GLU A 74 -8.49 12.46 -9.92
C GLU A 74 -8.30 11.46 -11.07
N LYS A 75 -7.49 11.83 -12.07
CA LYS A 75 -7.14 10.95 -13.19
C LYS A 75 -6.41 9.69 -12.70
N TRP A 76 -5.44 9.84 -11.82
CA TRP A 76 -4.73 8.70 -11.23
C TRP A 76 -5.66 7.78 -10.44
N VAL A 77 -6.60 8.34 -9.67
CA VAL A 77 -7.60 7.56 -8.92
C VAL A 77 -8.46 6.74 -9.88
N GLU A 78 -8.93 7.34 -10.97
CA GLU A 78 -9.77 6.64 -11.96
C GLU A 78 -8.99 5.50 -12.64
N GLU A 79 -7.73 5.73 -13.02
CA GLU A 79 -6.87 4.72 -13.63
C GLU A 79 -6.55 3.54 -12.69
N ASN A 80 -6.49 3.80 -11.37
CA ASN A 80 -6.12 2.78 -10.39
C ASN A 80 -7.31 2.17 -9.64
N LYS A 81 -8.54 2.66 -9.88
CA LYS A 81 -9.77 2.19 -9.23
C LYS A 81 -9.92 0.67 -9.21
N SER A 82 -9.70 0.01 -10.35
CA SER A 82 -9.78 -1.46 -10.47
C SER A 82 -8.75 -2.19 -9.60
N LYS A 83 -7.52 -1.67 -9.49
CA LYS A 83 -6.47 -2.24 -8.63
C LYS A 83 -6.77 -2.02 -7.14
N LEU A 84 -7.36 -0.86 -6.81
CA LEU A 84 -7.73 -0.50 -5.44
C LEU A 84 -8.89 -1.37 -4.93
N GLU A 85 -9.82 -1.79 -5.81
CA GLU A 85 -10.94 -2.68 -5.48
C GLU A 85 -10.53 -4.17 -5.36
N GLN A 86 -9.64 -4.67 -6.22
CA GLN A 86 -9.30 -6.10 -6.33
C GLN A 86 -8.61 -6.71 -5.10
N ILE A 87 -7.86 -5.92 -4.33
CA ILE A 87 -7.07 -6.41 -3.18
C ILE A 87 -7.96 -6.84 -1.99
N SER A 88 -9.25 -6.50 -2.00
CA SER A 88 -10.23 -6.93 -1.00
C SER A 88 -10.60 -8.42 -1.12
N ASN A 89 -10.52 -8.99 -2.33
CA ASN A 89 -11.06 -10.33 -2.64
C ASN A 89 -10.05 -11.47 -2.44
N ASP A 90 -8.75 -11.20 -2.52
CA ASP A 90 -7.70 -12.23 -2.41
C ASP A 90 -7.49 -12.76 -0.99
N LYS A 91 -8.09 -12.13 0.03
CA LYS A 91 -7.98 -12.59 1.43
C LYS A 91 -8.93 -13.73 1.81
N LEU A 92 -9.78 -14.21 0.89
CA LEU A 92 -10.76 -15.27 1.17
C LEU A 92 -10.41 -16.66 0.60
N LEU A 93 -9.26 -16.86 -0.05
CA LEU A 93 -8.90 -18.12 -0.70
C LEU A 93 -7.75 -18.90 -0.02
N ILE A 94 -7.60 -18.83 1.31
CA ILE A 94 -6.75 -19.77 2.07
C ILE A 94 -7.47 -20.26 3.34
N SER A 95 -8.56 -20.99 3.14
CA SER A 95 -9.08 -21.96 4.12
C SER A 95 -10.10 -22.81 3.38
N ASN A 96 -9.75 -24.06 3.04
CA ASN A 96 -10.66 -25.20 2.84
C ASN A 96 -9.94 -26.38 2.14
N GLN A 97 -8.80 -26.83 2.67
CA GLN A 97 -8.32 -28.18 2.38
C GLN A 97 -8.04 -28.91 3.70
N THR A 98 -9.09 -29.49 4.25
CA THR A 98 -9.00 -30.63 5.16
C THR A 98 -9.09 -31.92 4.34
N PRO A 99 -8.05 -32.75 4.23
CA PRO A 99 -8.22 -34.13 3.83
C PRO A 99 -8.54 -34.95 5.08
N SER A 100 -9.80 -35.34 5.24
CA SER A 100 -10.21 -36.42 6.13
C SER A 100 -10.28 -37.70 5.31
N VAL A 101 -9.41 -38.67 5.59
CA VAL A 101 -9.64 -40.09 5.28
C VAL A 101 -9.11 -40.93 6.44
N ASN A 102 -10.03 -41.58 7.15
CA ASN A 102 -9.78 -42.74 8.01
C ASN A 102 -9.69 -44.00 7.13
N ASP A 103 -8.66 -44.84 7.30
CA ASP A 103 -8.79 -46.15 7.95
C ASP A 103 -7.46 -46.97 7.92
N LYS A 104 -7.12 -47.50 9.10
CA LYS A 104 -6.46 -48.80 9.41
C LYS A 104 -5.05 -49.12 8.87
N ASN A 105 -4.08 -48.97 9.79
CA ASN A 105 -3.11 -49.98 10.26
C ASN A 105 -2.57 -51.00 9.22
N ILE A 106 -1.26 -50.98 8.93
CA ILE A 106 -0.27 -52.05 9.23
C ILE A 106 1.14 -51.56 8.83
N ARG A 107 1.94 -51.31 9.87
CA ARG A 107 3.37 -51.60 10.06
C ARG A 107 4.17 -52.19 8.87
N ASN A 108 5.19 -51.44 8.42
CA ASN A 108 6.63 -51.80 8.45
C ASN A 108 7.42 -51.27 7.25
N SER A 109 8.68 -50.96 7.54
CA SER A 109 9.85 -50.95 6.64
C SER A 109 10.30 -49.60 6.04
N THR A 110 11.39 -49.12 6.65
CA THR A 110 12.68 -48.89 5.96
C THR A 110 12.96 -47.50 5.38
N LEU A 111 13.93 -46.82 6.03
CA LEU A 111 14.93 -45.83 5.56
C LEU A 111 14.42 -44.72 4.61
N GLY A 112 14.61 -43.42 4.86
CA GLY A 112 15.71 -42.74 5.54
C GLY A 112 16.16 -41.55 4.68
N ILE A 113 15.90 -40.34 5.20
CA ILE A 113 16.71 -39.11 5.06
C ILE A 113 16.58 -38.29 3.77
N SER A 114 15.98 -37.10 3.89
CA SER A 114 16.69 -35.83 3.59
C SER A 114 16.03 -34.63 4.26
N ASN A 115 16.90 -33.77 4.80
CA ASN A 115 16.67 -32.69 5.74
C ASN A 115 15.72 -31.57 5.26
N SER A 116 14.72 -31.25 6.07
CA SER A 116 14.39 -29.84 6.35
C SER A 116 14.20 -29.69 7.85
N SER A 117 15.16 -29.04 8.48
CA SER A 117 15.18 -28.73 9.90
C SER A 117 14.03 -27.78 10.23
N GLN A 118 12.90 -28.32 10.67
CA GLN A 118 11.90 -27.55 11.39
C GLN A 118 12.56 -26.99 12.66
N LYS A 119 12.97 -25.72 12.59
CA LYS A 119 13.53 -24.99 13.72
C LYS A 119 12.44 -24.88 14.79
N THR A 120 12.52 -25.69 15.83
CA THR A 120 11.63 -25.58 16.99
C THR A 120 11.74 -24.16 17.56
N GLY A 121 10.62 -23.44 17.63
CA GLY A 121 10.59 -22.06 18.09
C GLY A 121 10.92 -21.96 19.58
N ARG A 122 11.49 -20.83 19.99
CA ARG A 122 11.98 -20.61 21.37
C ARG A 122 10.91 -20.84 22.45
N ASN A 123 9.62 -20.64 22.13
CA ASN A 123 8.51 -20.83 23.06
C ASN A 123 7.71 -22.15 22.85
N ASP A 124 8.06 -22.97 21.85
CA ASP A 124 7.34 -24.21 21.53
C ASP A 124 7.65 -25.33 22.55
N PRO A 125 6.80 -26.35 22.69
CA PRO A 125 7.11 -27.52 23.52
C PRO A 125 8.42 -28.18 23.09
N CYS A 126 9.26 -28.52 24.06
CA CYS A 126 10.58 -29.06 23.80
C CYS A 126 10.50 -30.49 23.26
N PRO A 127 11.19 -30.84 22.16
CA PRO A 127 11.08 -32.14 21.50
C PRO A 127 11.71 -33.29 22.30
N CYS A 128 12.41 -33.00 23.40
CA CYS A 128 12.96 -34.02 24.31
C CYS A 128 11.89 -34.70 25.20
N GLY A 129 10.60 -34.33 25.07
CA GLY A 129 9.50 -34.93 25.83
C GLY A 129 9.38 -34.47 27.29
N SER A 130 10.09 -33.39 27.69
CA SER A 130 10.08 -32.90 29.08
C SER A 130 8.81 -32.12 29.47
N GLY A 131 7.91 -31.84 28.52
CA GLY A 131 6.69 -31.06 28.72
C GLY A 131 6.90 -29.55 28.93
N LYS A 132 8.14 -29.05 28.89
CA LYS A 132 8.49 -27.63 29.08
C LYS A 132 8.72 -26.92 27.73
N LYS A 133 8.61 -25.58 27.70
CA LYS A 133 8.93 -24.76 26.50
C LYS A 133 10.43 -24.87 26.15
N TYR A 134 10.79 -24.81 24.87
CA TYR A 134 12.13 -25.05 24.33
C TYR A 134 13.20 -24.19 25.01
N LYS A 135 12.97 -22.87 25.16
CA LYS A 135 13.89 -21.95 25.87
C LYS A 135 14.19 -22.31 27.32
N LYS A 136 13.29 -23.05 27.98
CA LYS A 136 13.45 -23.46 29.38
C LYS A 136 14.07 -24.85 29.51
N CYS A 137 14.42 -25.50 28.40
CA CYS A 137 14.97 -26.84 28.38
C CYS A 137 16.28 -26.91 27.58
N HIS A 138 16.22 -26.67 26.27
CA HIS A 138 17.37 -26.81 25.35
C HIS A 138 17.70 -25.52 24.57
N GLY A 139 16.93 -24.44 24.72
CA GLY A 139 17.12 -23.18 24.01
C GLY A 139 17.92 -22.12 24.79
N ALA A 140 19.00 -22.54 25.47
CA ALA A 140 19.99 -21.66 26.07
C ALA A 140 21.01 -21.20 25.01
#